data_AF-A0A914JT07-F1
#
_entry.id   AF-A0A914JT07-F1
#
_cell.length_a   1.000
_cell.length_b   1.000
_cell.length_c   1.000
_cell.angle_alpha   90.00
_cell.angle_beta   90.00
_cell.angle_gamma   90.00
#
_symmetry.space_group_name_H-M   'P 1'
#
loop_
_entity.id
_entity.type
_entity.pdbx_description
1 polymer ?
#
loop_
_entity_poly.entity_id
_entity_poly.type
_entity_poly.pdbx_seq_one_letter_code
_entity_poly.pdbx_strand_id
1 'polypeptide(L)'
;MSFSKIEETPEINEENLKVIDKDDVEPSPSIIKNLGDFPIFGWWAVFILVLSEFCILSQMSNITFMVYGKLEPKITSCGEHDFTGMPKDQVCTTLAKILENETCQVEKSIQFNSVANEFDYYCSSIQDVKNSISAQMIGVLVGAIIFGQLSDLFGRRKIMIVCTIGIAIFDFGASYSTGLTMFTVLQTITLAFSGGLNS
;
A
#
# COMPACT_ATOMS: atom_id res chain seq x y z
N MET A 1 -33.57 -5.47 45.21
CA MET A 1 -34.37 -6.72 45.11
C MET A 1 -34.16 -7.26 43.70
N SER A 2 -32.99 -7.86 43.46
CA SER A 2 -32.77 -9.31 43.24
C SER A 2 -33.62 -9.95 42.15
N PHE A 3 -32.89 -10.37 41.11
CA PHE A 3 -33.19 -11.39 40.10
C PHE A 3 -33.72 -12.71 40.68
N SER A 4 -34.69 -13.33 39.99
CA SER A 4 -34.85 -14.79 39.84
C SER A 4 -36.12 -15.10 39.04
N LYS A 5 -36.27 -16.11 38.18
CA LYS A 5 -35.44 -17.06 37.41
C LYS A 5 -36.47 -18.01 36.73
N ILE A 6 -36.08 -18.64 35.63
CA ILE A 6 -36.60 -19.92 35.06
C ILE A 6 -37.86 -19.82 34.17
N GLU A 7 -37.64 -19.95 32.86
CA GLU A 7 -38.66 -20.35 31.88
C GLU A 7 -38.61 -21.89 31.76
N GLU A 8 -39.72 -22.53 32.11
CA GLU A 8 -39.99 -23.96 32.04
C GLU A 8 -40.36 -24.36 30.60
N THR A 9 -39.70 -25.40 30.09
CA THR A 9 -40.02 -26.07 28.82
C THR A 9 -41.31 -26.90 28.92
N PRO A 10 -42.21 -26.86 27.91
CA PRO A 10 -43.19 -27.93 27.74
C PRO A 10 -43.17 -28.59 26.34
N GLU A 11 -43.17 -29.93 26.41
CA GLU A 11 -43.83 -30.93 25.55
C GLU A 11 -43.61 -30.95 24.03
N ILE A 12 -42.85 -31.98 23.61
CA ILE A 12 -42.56 -32.36 22.23
C ILE A 12 -43.66 -33.33 21.77
N ASN A 13 -44.49 -32.94 20.80
CA ASN A 13 -45.44 -33.82 20.12
C ASN A 13 -44.96 -34.18 18.70
N GLU A 14 -45.25 -35.40 18.25
CA GLU A 14 -44.70 -36.12 17.08
C GLU A 14 -44.82 -35.39 15.73
N GLU A 15 -45.68 -34.37 15.61
CA GLU A 15 -45.85 -33.58 14.39
C GLU A 15 -44.73 -32.54 14.17
N ASN A 16 -44.13 -32.01 15.23
CA ASN A 16 -43.03 -31.02 15.14
C ASN A 16 -41.65 -31.68 14.95
N LEU A 17 -41.58 -33.01 15.08
CA LEU A 17 -40.35 -33.80 14.90
C LEU A 17 -40.00 -34.07 13.43
N LYS A 18 -40.82 -33.62 12.46
CA LYS A 18 -40.49 -33.71 11.03
C LYS A 18 -39.83 -32.46 10.46
N VAL A 19 -39.78 -31.36 11.21
CA VAL A 19 -39.03 -30.15 10.86
C VAL A 19 -37.71 -30.17 11.62
N ILE A 20 -36.96 -31.26 11.44
CA ILE A 20 -35.59 -31.42 11.93
C ILE A 20 -34.72 -30.52 11.04
N ASP A 21 -34.34 -29.37 11.60
CA ASP A 21 -33.17 -28.63 11.14
C ASP A 21 -31.95 -29.56 11.31
N LYS A 22 -31.12 -29.62 10.27
CA LYS A 22 -30.00 -30.56 10.15
C LYS A 22 -28.76 -30.09 10.92
N ASP A 23 -28.93 -29.60 12.13
CA ASP A 23 -27.83 -29.28 13.03
C ASP A 23 -28.01 -30.10 14.31
N ASP A 24 -27.00 -30.92 14.61
CA ASP A 24 -26.76 -31.72 15.84
C ASP A 24 -26.87 -33.26 15.71
N VAL A 25 -25.82 -33.86 15.11
CA VAL A 25 -25.38 -35.24 15.41
C VAL A 25 -23.90 -35.19 15.80
N GLU A 26 -23.60 -35.41 17.09
CA GLU A 26 -22.24 -35.60 17.63
C GLU A 26 -21.73 -37.06 17.43
N PRO A 27 -20.44 -37.37 17.60
CA PRO A 27 -19.37 -37.32 16.61
C PRO A 27 -18.99 -38.72 16.05
N SER A 28 -18.81 -38.83 14.72
CA SER A 28 -18.30 -40.04 14.05
C SER A 28 -16.79 -39.94 13.75
N PRO A 29 -15.97 -40.96 14.05
CA PRO A 29 -14.52 -40.87 14.05
C PRO A 29 -13.97 -41.11 12.64
N SER A 30 -13.63 -40.05 11.89
CA SER A 30 -12.68 -40.17 10.75
C SER A 30 -12.38 -38.87 9.99
N ILE A 31 -13.00 -37.73 10.30
CA ILE A 31 -12.68 -36.49 9.57
C ILE A 31 -12.50 -35.33 10.55
N ILE A 32 -11.58 -35.47 11.50
CA ILE A 32 -10.78 -34.31 11.89
C ILE A 32 -9.88 -34.04 10.68
N LYS A 33 -10.44 -33.39 9.65
CA LYS A 33 -9.64 -32.76 8.61
C LYS A 33 -8.83 -31.71 9.34
N ASN A 34 -7.53 -32.00 9.45
CA ASN A 34 -6.52 -31.23 10.15
C ASN A 34 -6.87 -29.74 10.20
N LEU A 35 -7.40 -29.29 11.35
CA LEU A 35 -7.49 -27.86 11.69
C LEU A 35 -6.09 -27.23 11.86
N GLY A 36 -5.06 -28.07 11.79
CA GLY A 36 -3.68 -27.72 11.53
C GLY A 36 -3.17 -28.34 10.23
N ASP A 37 -3.81 -28.09 9.08
CA ASP A 37 -3.04 -27.80 7.86
C ASP A 37 -2.27 -26.49 8.09
N PHE A 38 -1.38 -26.53 9.11
CA PHE A 38 -0.13 -25.82 9.13
C PHE A 38 0.37 -25.83 7.69
N PRO A 39 0.93 -24.73 7.17
CA PRO A 39 1.77 -24.88 6.00
C PRO A 39 2.75 -26.00 6.37
N ILE A 40 2.57 -27.18 5.77
CA ILE A 40 3.55 -28.26 5.84
C ILE A 40 4.84 -27.50 5.57
N PHE A 41 5.77 -27.57 6.52
CA PHE A 41 7.03 -26.84 6.57
C PHE A 41 7.94 -27.36 5.44
N GLY A 42 7.40 -27.36 4.23
CA GLY A 42 8.09 -27.61 3.00
C GLY A 42 8.96 -26.41 2.78
N TRP A 43 10.18 -26.69 2.36
CA TRP A 43 11.15 -25.70 1.94
C TRP A 43 10.56 -24.68 0.96
N TRP A 44 9.55 -25.08 0.18
CA TRP A 44 8.77 -24.21 -0.71
C TRP A 44 7.97 -23.13 0.02
N ALA A 45 7.34 -23.44 1.17
CA ALA A 45 6.61 -22.46 1.96
C ALA A 45 7.57 -21.44 2.60
N VAL A 46 8.73 -21.91 3.07
CA VAL A 46 9.81 -21.04 3.56
C VAL A 46 10.34 -20.15 2.43
N PHE A 47 10.53 -20.70 1.23
CA PHE A 47 10.97 -19.93 0.06
C PHE A 47 9.96 -18.85 -0.35
N ILE A 48 8.66 -19.16 -0.39
CA ILE A 48 7.60 -18.16 -0.63
C ILE A 48 7.63 -17.07 0.45
N LEU A 49 7.75 -17.46 1.72
CA LEU A 49 7.77 -16.49 2.83
C LEU A 49 8.98 -15.55 2.75
N VAL A 50 10.17 -16.08 2.46
CA VAL A 50 11.38 -15.28 2.25
C VAL A 50 11.23 -14.32 1.06
N LEU A 51 10.66 -14.79 -0.06
CA LEU A 51 10.37 -13.93 -1.20
C LEU A 51 9.35 -12.84 -0.87
N SER A 52 8.34 -13.16 -0.05
CA SER A 52 7.34 -12.19 0.39
C SER A 52 7.93 -11.12 1.31
N GLU A 53 8.83 -11.49 2.23
CA GLU A 53 9.54 -10.52 3.06
C GLU A 53 10.42 -9.60 2.20
N PHE A 54 11.16 -10.17 1.24
CA PHE A 54 11.99 -9.38 0.33
C PHE A 54 11.17 -8.39 -0.51
N CYS A 55 9.99 -8.81 -0.98
CA CYS A 55 9.06 -7.93 -1.69
C CYS A 55 8.52 -6.82 -0.78
N ILE A 56 8.21 -7.13 0.49
CA ILE A 56 7.73 -6.12 1.44
C ILE A 56 8.84 -5.11 1.76
N LEU A 57 10.09 -5.56 1.96
CA LEU A 57 11.23 -4.68 2.18
C LEU A 57 11.47 -3.73 1.00
N SER A 58 11.33 -4.24 -0.22
CA SER A 58 11.43 -3.43 -1.46
C SER A 58 10.31 -2.38 -1.52
N GLN A 59 9.08 -2.76 -1.20
CA GLN A 59 7.95 -1.84 -1.11
C GLN A 59 8.15 -0.74 -0.05
N MET A 60 8.61 -1.11 1.15
CA MET A 60 8.89 -0.14 2.21
C MET A 60 9.97 0.85 1.77
N SER A 61 11.01 0.37 1.10
CA SER A 61 12.05 1.24 0.54
C SER A 61 11.48 2.24 -0.46
N ASN A 62 10.64 1.78 -1.40
CA ASN A 62 10.01 2.63 -2.43
C ASN A 62 9.11 3.73 -1.82
N ILE A 63 8.40 3.42 -0.72
CA ILE A 63 7.59 4.42 0.00
C ILE A 63 8.49 5.40 0.75
N THR A 64 9.53 4.90 1.41
CA THR A 64 10.51 5.71 2.13
C THR A 64 11.25 6.68 1.20
N PHE A 65 11.62 6.25 -0.02
CA PHE A 65 12.21 7.11 -1.04
C PHE A 65 11.30 8.29 -1.42
N MET A 66 10.00 8.06 -1.57
CA MET A 66 9.03 9.12 -1.88
C MET A 66 8.83 10.11 -0.73
N VAL A 67 8.85 9.63 0.52
CA VAL A 67 8.77 10.48 1.71
C VAL A 67 9.96 11.45 1.78
N TYR A 68 11.17 10.96 1.49
CA TYR A 68 12.37 11.81 1.43
C TYR A 68 12.44 12.67 0.17
N GLY A 69 11.89 12.20 -0.96
CA GLY A 69 11.76 12.97 -2.20
C GLY A 69 10.85 14.19 -2.09
N LYS A 70 10.00 14.27 -1.06
CA LYS A 70 9.12 15.42 -0.81
C LYS A 70 9.85 16.63 -0.19
N LEU A 71 11.10 16.47 0.23
CA LEU A 71 11.89 17.59 0.76
C LEU A 71 12.32 18.50 -0.39
N GLU A 72 11.82 19.72 -0.36
CA GLU A 72 12.10 20.73 -1.37
C GLU A 72 13.59 21.13 -1.29
N PRO A 73 14.39 20.97 -2.36
CA PRO A 73 15.78 21.39 -2.35
C PRO A 73 15.85 22.92 -2.27
N LYS A 74 16.78 23.44 -1.46
CA LYS A 74 17.07 24.87 -1.44
C LYS A 74 17.97 25.20 -2.63
N ILE A 75 17.41 25.94 -3.58
CA ILE A 75 18.14 26.52 -4.70
C ILE A 75 19.07 27.59 -4.14
N THR A 76 20.37 27.46 -4.42
CA THR A 76 21.40 28.40 -3.95
C THR A 76 21.71 29.46 -5.00
N SER A 77 21.85 29.07 -6.27
CA SER A 77 22.21 30.00 -7.34
C SER A 77 21.78 29.49 -8.71
N CYS A 78 21.68 30.41 -9.67
CA CYS A 78 21.56 30.10 -11.10
C CYS A 78 22.48 31.05 -11.88
N GLY A 79 23.62 30.54 -12.37
CA GLY A 79 24.65 31.36 -12.99
C GLY A 79 25.20 32.43 -12.03
N GLU A 80 25.07 33.71 -12.41
CA GLU A 80 25.51 34.86 -11.58
C GLU A 80 24.47 35.31 -10.54
N HIS A 81 23.26 34.74 -10.55
CA HIS A 81 22.19 35.12 -9.61
C HIS A 81 22.22 34.24 -8.35
N ASP A 82 22.42 34.86 -7.18
CA ASP A 82 22.41 34.21 -5.87
C ASP A 82 21.05 34.39 -5.17
N PHE A 83 20.49 33.29 -4.63
CA PHE A 83 19.21 33.24 -3.94
C PHE A 83 19.34 33.02 -2.42
N THR A 84 20.57 33.07 -1.88
CA THR A 84 20.83 32.86 -0.46
C THR A 84 20.15 33.92 0.41
N GLY A 85 19.07 33.52 1.10
CA GLY A 85 18.37 34.37 2.08
C GLY A 85 17.02 34.92 1.61
N MET A 86 16.62 34.65 0.36
CA MET A 86 15.30 35.01 -0.17
C MET A 86 14.22 33.98 0.26
N PRO A 87 12.96 34.39 0.50
CA PRO A 87 11.87 33.45 0.76
C PRO A 87 11.56 32.59 -0.48
N LYS A 88 11.17 31.33 -0.25
CA LYS A 88 10.94 30.32 -1.31
C LYS A 88 10.02 30.80 -2.44
N ASP A 89 8.96 31.53 -2.12
CA ASP A 89 7.97 32.02 -3.09
C ASP A 89 8.59 33.03 -4.09
N GLN A 90 9.51 33.88 -3.60
CA GLN A 90 10.21 34.86 -4.44
C GLN A 90 11.33 34.21 -5.26
N VAL A 91 12.00 33.20 -4.71
CA VAL A 91 13.01 32.42 -5.45
C VAL A 91 12.38 31.78 -6.69
N CYS A 92 11.19 31.20 -6.53
CA CYS A 92 10.48 30.52 -7.60
C CYS A 92 10.01 31.44 -8.73
N THR A 93 9.47 32.60 -8.36
CA THR A 93 9.03 33.59 -9.36
C THR A 93 10.20 34.25 -10.08
N THR A 94 11.33 34.44 -9.41
CA THR A 94 12.54 35.00 -10.01
C THR A 94 13.23 33.98 -10.93
N LEU A 95 13.31 32.72 -10.50
CA LEU A 95 13.89 31.64 -11.30
C LEU A 95 13.11 31.40 -12.59
N ALA A 96 11.78 31.39 -12.53
CA ALA A 96 10.94 31.22 -13.73
C ALA A 96 11.18 32.31 -14.78
N LYS A 97 11.35 33.56 -14.34
CA LYS A 97 11.66 34.69 -15.24
C LYS A 97 13.06 34.59 -15.86
N ILE A 98 14.03 34.08 -15.11
CA ILE A 98 15.39 33.89 -15.62
C ILE A 98 15.40 32.77 -16.68
N LEU A 99 14.74 31.64 -16.39
CA LEU A 99 14.64 30.50 -17.32
C LEU A 99 13.91 30.83 -18.63
N GLU A 100 13.05 31.85 -18.62
CA GLU A 100 12.38 32.36 -19.83
C GLU A 100 13.33 33.17 -20.72
N ASN A 101 14.35 33.81 -20.14
CA ASN A 101 15.28 34.68 -20.85
C ASN A 101 16.59 33.96 -21.22
N GLU A 102 17.12 33.12 -20.33
CA GLU A 102 18.39 32.39 -20.53
C GLU A 102 18.36 31.01 -19.84
N THR A 103 19.09 30.04 -20.41
CA THR A 103 19.26 28.72 -19.77
C THR A 103 20.40 28.77 -18.77
N CYS A 104 20.08 28.84 -17.47
CA CYS A 104 21.07 28.77 -16.40
C CYS A 104 21.05 27.39 -15.73
N GLN A 105 22.24 26.87 -15.36
CA GLN A 105 22.37 25.65 -14.57
C GLN A 105 22.03 25.97 -13.12
N VAL A 106 21.00 25.32 -12.59
CA VAL A 106 20.52 25.55 -11.23
C VAL A 106 21.42 24.81 -10.24
N GLU A 107 22.19 25.55 -9.44
CA GLU A 107 22.99 24.96 -8.37
C GLU A 107 22.14 24.83 -7.11
N LYS A 108 22.06 23.58 -6.62
CA LYS A 108 21.22 23.19 -5.49
C LYS A 108 22.13 22.87 -4.29
N SER A 109 21.83 23.45 -3.13
CA SER A 109 22.45 23.02 -1.89
C SER A 109 21.76 21.75 -1.39
N ILE A 110 22.34 20.60 -1.71
CA ILE A 110 21.75 19.30 -1.40
C ILE A 110 22.48 18.68 -0.20
N GLN A 111 21.71 18.31 0.82
CA GLN A 111 22.21 17.45 1.91
C GLN A 111 22.10 15.96 1.53
N PHE A 112 21.25 15.61 0.55
CA PHE A 112 21.02 14.24 0.06
C PHE A 112 20.63 14.22 -1.42
N ASN A 113 21.26 13.37 -2.23
CA ASN A 113 20.89 13.21 -3.64
C ASN A 113 19.56 12.44 -3.73
N SER A 114 18.47 13.12 -4.10
CA SER A 114 17.12 12.56 -4.14
C SER A 114 16.53 12.60 -5.56
N VAL A 115 15.45 11.85 -5.78
CA VAL A 115 14.75 11.82 -7.08
C VAL A 115 14.25 13.23 -7.49
N ALA A 116 13.87 14.07 -6.51
CA ALA A 116 13.52 15.47 -6.80
C ALA A 116 14.71 16.28 -7.34
N ASN A 117 15.95 15.94 -6.95
CA ASN A 117 17.16 16.55 -7.48
C ASN A 117 17.48 16.06 -8.89
N GLU A 118 17.32 14.76 -9.15
CA GLU A 118 17.66 14.14 -10.44
C GLU A 118 16.71 14.60 -11.57
N PHE A 119 15.45 14.85 -11.25
CA PHE A 119 14.42 15.24 -12.23
C PHE A 119 14.05 16.74 -12.18
N ASP A 120 14.87 17.56 -11.52
CA ASP A 120 14.71 19.03 -11.51
C ASP A 120 13.31 19.54 -11.12
N TYR A 121 12.70 18.92 -10.11
CA TYR A 121 11.37 19.33 -9.64
C TYR A 121 11.46 20.51 -8.66
N TYR A 122 11.29 21.73 -9.16
CA TYR A 122 11.25 22.95 -8.37
C TYR A 122 9.94 23.73 -8.52
N CYS A 123 9.60 24.50 -7.49
CA CYS A 123 8.56 25.52 -7.47
C CYS A 123 7.12 25.06 -7.74
N SER A 124 6.76 24.81 -8.99
CA SER A 124 5.42 24.35 -9.39
C SER A 124 5.31 22.83 -9.42
N SER A 125 6.33 22.12 -9.89
CA SER A 125 6.24 20.67 -10.08
C SER A 125 6.23 19.86 -8.78
N ILE A 126 6.62 20.50 -7.66
CA ILE A 126 6.45 19.91 -6.32
C ILE A 126 4.97 19.69 -6.00
N GLN A 127 4.08 20.54 -6.53
CA GLN A 127 2.64 20.38 -6.34
C GLN A 127 2.11 19.12 -7.04
N ASP A 128 2.66 18.78 -8.20
CA ASP A 128 2.29 17.56 -8.94
C ASP A 128 2.72 16.30 -8.19
N VAL A 129 3.92 16.32 -7.59
CA VAL A 129 4.40 15.24 -6.72
C VAL A 129 3.53 15.14 -5.45
N LYS A 130 3.19 16.28 -4.82
CA LYS A 130 2.29 16.32 -3.65
C LYS A 130 0.91 15.73 -3.96
N ASN A 131 0.33 16.07 -5.11
CA ASN A 131 -0.96 15.53 -5.56
C ASN A 131 -0.87 14.03 -5.90
N SER A 132 0.27 13.56 -6.39
CA SER A 132 0.48 12.14 -6.67
C SER A 132 0.54 11.30 -5.39
N ILE A 133 1.17 11.82 -4.33
CA ILE A 133 1.21 11.16 -3.02
C ILE A 133 -0.18 11.10 -2.38
N SER A 134 -0.99 12.16 -2.52
CA SER A 134 -2.38 12.09 -2.02
C SER A 134 -3.21 11.09 -2.81
N ALA A 135 -3.02 10.99 -4.13
CA ALA A 135 -3.65 9.95 -4.95
C ALA A 135 -3.23 8.53 -4.53
N GLN A 136 -1.97 8.31 -4.16
CA GLN A 136 -1.48 7.04 -3.60
C GLN A 136 -2.28 6.64 -2.36
N MET A 137 -2.47 7.58 -1.42
CA MET A 137 -3.21 7.32 -0.17
C MET A 137 -4.68 6.99 -0.43
N ILE A 138 -5.32 7.68 -1.37
CA ILE A 138 -6.70 7.36 -1.80
C ILE A 138 -6.73 5.96 -2.43
N GLY A 139 -5.74 5.62 -3.26
CA GLY A 139 -5.62 4.29 -3.87
C GLY A 139 -5.50 3.17 -2.83
N VAL A 140 -4.72 3.38 -1.77
CA VAL A 140 -4.60 2.41 -0.65
C VAL A 140 -5.93 2.21 0.04
N LEU A 141 -6.66 3.29 0.35
CA LEU A 141 -7.97 3.24 1.01
C LEU A 141 -8.98 2.47 0.17
N VAL A 142 -9.07 2.80 -1.13
CA VAL A 142 -9.99 2.12 -2.07
C VAL A 142 -9.60 0.65 -2.23
N GLY A 143 -8.31 0.36 -2.35
CA GLY A 143 -7.79 -1.01 -2.41
C GLY A 143 -8.15 -1.83 -1.17
N ALA A 144 -7.91 -1.30 0.02
CA ALA A 144 -8.23 -1.98 1.27
C ALA A 144 -9.73 -2.32 1.38
N ILE A 145 -10.62 -1.41 0.96
CA ILE A 145 -12.07 -1.68 0.97
C ILE A 145 -12.43 -2.80 -0.01
N ILE A 146 -11.98 -2.72 -1.27
CA ILE A 146 -12.33 -3.70 -2.31
C ILE A 146 -11.76 -5.08 -1.97
N PHE A 147 -10.46 -5.14 -1.66
CA PHE A 147 -9.78 -6.39 -1.37
C PHE A 147 -10.16 -6.96 0.00
N GLY A 148 -10.53 -6.11 0.97
CA GLY A 148 -11.11 -6.56 2.24
C GLY A 148 -12.40 -7.33 2.02
N GLN A 149 -13.35 -6.76 1.26
CA GLN A 149 -14.59 -7.47 0.92
C GLN A 149 -14.34 -8.73 0.07
N LEU A 150 -13.36 -8.69 -0.85
CA LEU A 150 -12.98 -9.86 -1.64
C LEU A 150 -12.38 -10.99 -0.78
N SER A 151 -11.63 -10.63 0.27
CA SER A 151 -11.01 -11.57 1.22
C SER A 151 -12.07 -12.38 1.98
N ASP A 152 -13.14 -11.69 2.39
CA ASP A 152 -14.26 -12.29 3.10
C ASP A 152 -15.04 -13.28 2.23
N LEU A 153 -15.11 -13.04 0.91
CA LEU A 153 -15.89 -13.87 -0.03
C LEU A 153 -15.11 -15.07 -0.60
N PHE A 154 -13.82 -14.92 -0.93
CA PHE A 154 -13.03 -15.95 -1.63
C PHE A 154 -12.19 -16.83 -0.68
N GLY A 155 -12.17 -16.50 0.61
CA GLY A 155 -11.39 -17.17 1.63
C GLY A 155 -9.96 -16.63 1.73
N ARG A 156 -9.55 -16.31 2.96
CA ARG A 156 -8.30 -15.60 3.32
C ARG A 156 -7.03 -16.16 2.67
N ARG A 157 -6.88 -17.49 2.54
CA ARG A 157 -5.63 -18.10 2.03
C ARG A 157 -5.41 -17.88 0.53
N LYS A 158 -6.47 -17.90 -0.29
CA LYS A 158 -6.35 -17.78 -1.75
C LYS A 158 -6.09 -16.33 -2.14
N ILE A 159 -6.79 -15.39 -1.50
CA ILE A 159 -6.61 -13.96 -1.77
C ILE A 159 -5.20 -13.49 -1.40
N MET A 160 -4.61 -13.97 -0.29
CA MET A 160 -3.24 -13.62 0.09
C MET A 160 -2.22 -14.02 -1.00
N ILE A 161 -2.36 -15.22 -1.58
CA ILE A 161 -1.46 -15.69 -2.65
C ILE A 161 -1.63 -14.85 -3.91
N VAL A 162 -2.88 -14.56 -4.32
CA VAL A 162 -3.17 -13.75 -5.51
C VAL A 162 -2.65 -12.32 -5.36
N CYS A 163 -2.88 -11.67 -4.21
CA CYS A 163 -2.37 -10.34 -3.94
C CYS A 163 -0.84 -10.31 -3.94
N THR A 164 -0.19 -11.31 -3.34
CA THR A 164 1.28 -11.39 -3.31
C THR A 164 1.88 -11.51 -4.72
N ILE A 165 1.29 -12.34 -5.59
CA ILE A 165 1.73 -12.48 -6.98
C ILE A 165 1.48 -11.18 -7.76
N GLY A 166 0.32 -10.55 -7.57
CA GLY A 166 0.00 -9.27 -8.19
C GLY A 166 1.00 -8.18 -7.83
N ILE A 167 1.27 -8.01 -6.53
CA ILE A 167 2.25 -7.07 -6.01
C ILE A 167 3.63 -7.29 -6.66
N ALA A 168 4.10 -8.55 -6.72
CA ALA A 168 5.40 -8.85 -7.30
C ALA A 168 5.48 -8.43 -8.79
N ILE A 169 4.44 -8.70 -9.58
CA ILE A 169 4.43 -8.34 -11.01
C ILE A 169 4.47 -6.81 -11.20
N PHE A 170 3.64 -6.08 -10.45
CA PHE A 170 3.59 -4.62 -10.58
C PHE A 170 4.85 -3.93 -10.04
N ASP A 171 5.48 -4.47 -8.98
CA ASP A 171 6.73 -3.94 -8.41
C ASP A 171 7.92 -4.17 -9.37
N PHE A 172 7.99 -5.34 -10.01
CA PHE A 172 8.96 -5.57 -11.09
C PHE A 172 8.71 -4.63 -12.28
N GLY A 173 7.44 -4.38 -12.63
CA GLY A 173 7.09 -3.39 -13.65
C GLY A 173 7.51 -1.97 -13.28
N ALA A 174 7.39 -1.60 -12.00
CA ALA A 174 7.80 -0.29 -11.50
C ALA A 174 9.32 -0.06 -11.63
N SER A 175 10.13 -1.11 -11.52
CA SER A 175 11.59 -1.03 -11.70
C SER A 175 12.02 -0.64 -13.12
N TYR A 176 11.17 -0.86 -14.13
CA TYR A 176 11.44 -0.45 -15.51
C TYR A 176 10.99 0.99 -15.82
N SER A 177 10.28 1.65 -14.89
CA SER A 177 9.75 2.99 -15.11
C SER A 177 10.84 4.05 -15.01
N THR A 178 11.06 4.80 -16.10
CA THR A 178 12.00 5.94 -16.15
C THR A 178 11.40 7.27 -15.71
N GLY A 179 10.08 7.33 -15.48
CA GLY A 179 9.38 8.56 -15.08
C GLY A 179 8.75 8.47 -13.69
N LEU A 180 8.77 9.57 -12.95
CA LEU A 180 8.15 9.67 -11.62
C LEU A 180 6.65 9.35 -11.64
N THR A 181 5.92 9.85 -12.63
CA THR A 181 4.46 9.66 -12.72
C THR A 181 4.10 8.20 -12.96
N MET A 182 4.79 7.54 -13.89
CA MET A 182 4.55 6.13 -14.22
C MET A 182 4.93 5.21 -13.04
N PHE A 183 6.05 5.50 -12.38
CA PHE A 183 6.46 4.80 -11.16
C PHE A 183 5.41 4.97 -10.05
N THR A 184 4.94 6.20 -9.82
CA THR A 184 3.92 6.51 -8.80
C THR A 184 2.59 5.80 -9.08
N VAL A 185 2.16 5.70 -10.34
CA VAL A 185 0.93 4.99 -10.72
C VAL A 185 1.06 3.48 -10.45
N LEU A 186 2.16 2.87 -10.89
CA LEU A 186 2.42 1.44 -10.65
C LEU A 186 2.54 1.14 -9.15
N GLN A 187 3.18 2.04 -8.40
CA GLN A 187 3.27 1.97 -6.95
C GLN A 187 1.89 2.11 -6.30
N THR A 188 1.04 3.04 -6.74
CA THR A 188 -0.34 3.19 -6.23
C THR A 188 -1.14 1.90 -6.38
N ILE A 189 -1.02 1.25 -7.53
CA ILE A 189 -1.66 -0.04 -7.80
C ILE A 189 -1.11 -1.10 -6.83
N THR A 190 0.20 -1.21 -6.71
CA THR A 190 0.87 -2.16 -5.81
C THR A 190 0.44 -1.97 -4.34
N LEU A 191 0.37 -0.73 -3.86
CA LEU A 191 -0.08 -0.39 -2.51
C LEU A 191 -1.57 -0.69 -2.30
N ALA A 192 -2.41 -0.50 -3.32
CA ALA A 192 -3.83 -0.86 -3.26
C ALA A 192 -4.01 -2.37 -3.02
N PHE A 193 -3.20 -3.21 -3.68
CA PHE A 193 -3.18 -4.66 -3.42
C PHE A 193 -2.64 -4.99 -2.02
N SER A 194 -1.62 -4.27 -1.53
CA SER A 194 -1.08 -4.50 -0.19
C SER A 194 -2.05 -4.09 0.93
N GLY A 195 -2.93 -3.10 0.70
CA GLY A 195 -3.95 -2.69 1.67
C GLY A 195 -4.95 -3.80 2.00
N GLY A 196 -5.24 -4.67 1.03
CA GLY A 196 -6.12 -5.84 1.21
C GLY A 196 -5.46 -7.06 1.84
N LEU A 197 -4.12 -7.12 1.87
CA LEU A 197 -3.39 -8.23 2.47
C LEU A 197 -3.45 -8.22 4.00
N ASN A 198 -3.59 -7.02 4.58
CA ASN A 198 -3.55 -6.77 6.02
C ASN A 198 -4.93 -6.62 6.67
N SER A 199 -6.01 -6.76 5.88
CA SER A 199 -7.40 -6.63 6.34
C SER A 199 -8.04 -8.00 6.55
#